data_AF-A0A2U2HED0-F1
#
_entry.id   AF-A0A2U2HED0-F1
#
_cell.length_a   1.000
_cell.length_b   1.000
_cell.length_c   1.000
_cell.angle_alpha   90.00
_cell.angle_beta   90.00
_cell.angle_gamma   90.00
#
_symmetry.space_group_name_H-M   'P 1'
#
loop_
_entity.id
_entity.type
_entity.pdbx_description
1 polymer ?
#
loop_
_entity_poly.entity_id
_entity_poly.type
_entity_poly.pdbx_seq_one_letter_code
_entity_poly.pdbx_strand_id
1 'polypeptide(L)' 'MLEHVSALFGQHTQANRLLRLTTPLGSDKLLAECVRGEETISDGYTFTISALSHDAKISLRSLLGQPALLELL' A
#
# COMPACT_ATOMS: atom_id res chain seq x y z
N MET A 1 -6.42 -26.78 -6.95
CA MET A 1 -6.65 -27.12 -5.53
C MET A 1 -6.11 -26.06 -4.55
N LEU A 2 -5.05 -25.31 -4.89
CA LEU A 2 -4.48 -24.25 -4.02
C LEU A 2 -5.26 -22.92 -4.04
N GLU A 3 -5.94 -22.58 -5.14
CA GLU A 3 -6.67 -21.31 -5.31
C GLU A 3 -7.79 -21.08 -4.28
N HIS A 4 -8.49 -22.16 -3.88
CA HIS A 4 -9.67 -22.07 -3.02
C HIS A 4 -9.34 -21.78 -1.55
N VAL A 5 -8.10 -22.02 -1.12
CA VAL A 5 -7.66 -21.76 0.26
C VAL A 5 -7.57 -20.24 0.51
N SER A 6 -7.19 -19.45 -0.49
CA SER A 6 -7.11 -17.99 -0.39
C SER A 6 -8.47 -17.33 -0.10
N ALA A 7 -9.55 -17.87 -0.69
CA ALA A 7 -10.92 -17.37 -0.48
C ALA A 7 -11.41 -17.55 0.98
N LEU A 8 -10.87 -18.53 1.72
CA LEU A 8 -11.24 -18.79 3.11
C LEU A 8 -10.64 -17.77 4.10
N PHE A 9 -9.60 -17.04 3.72
CA PHE A 9 -8.95 -16.02 4.55
C PHE A 9 -9.46 -14.60 4.30
N GLY A 10 -10.45 -14.43 3.41
CA GLY A 10 -10.83 -13.12 2.90
C GLY A 10 -9.77 -12.62 1.92
N GLN A 11 -10.20 -12.22 0.72
CA GLN A 11 -9.28 -11.63 -0.24
C GLN A 11 -8.79 -10.28 0.30
N HIS A 12 -7.55 -10.24 0.77
CA HIS A 12 -6.92 -9.02 1.22
C HIS A 12 -6.47 -8.18 0.03
N THR A 13 -7.40 -7.36 -0.48
CA THR A 13 -7.17 -6.47 -1.62
C THR A 13 -7.34 -5.01 -1.22
N GLN A 14 -6.96 -4.11 -2.11
CA GLN A 14 -7.24 -2.67 -2.04
C GLN A 14 -8.71 -2.35 -2.41
N ALA A 15 -9.49 -3.33 -2.88
CA ALA A 15 -10.88 -3.12 -3.24
C ALA A 15 -11.72 -2.74 -2.01
N ASN A 16 -12.67 -1.82 -2.20
CA ASN A 16 -13.61 -1.39 -1.15
C ASN A 16 -12.93 -0.77 0.10
N ARG A 17 -11.72 -0.21 -0.06
CA ARG A 17 -11.03 0.59 0.97
C ARG A 17 -11.16 2.08 0.70
N LEU A 18 -11.13 2.89 1.76
CA LEU A 18 -11.10 4.35 1.66
C LEU A 18 -9.78 4.87 1.06
N LEU A 19 -8.67 4.21 1.41
CA LEU A 19 -7.33 4.55 0.93
C LEU A 19 -6.86 3.49 -0.07
N ARG A 20 -6.36 3.93 -1.23
CA ARG A 20 -5.72 3.07 -2.23
C ARG A 20 -4.26 3.46 -2.43
N LEU A 21 -3.34 2.51 -2.22
CA LEU A 21 -1.90 2.71 -2.40
C LEU A 21 -1.42 1.96 -3.64
N THR A 22 -0.83 2.69 -4.57
CA THR A 22 -0.19 2.18 -5.78
C THR A 22 1.32 2.32 -5.68
N THR A 23 2.06 1.23 -5.93
CA THR A 23 3.52 1.17 -5.93
C THR A 23 4.02 0.33 -7.10
N PRO A 24 5.34 0.33 -7.43
CA PRO A 24 5.87 -0.52 -8.50
C PRO A 24 5.77 -2.03 -8.24
N LEU A 25 5.45 -2.45 -7.01
CA LEU A 25 5.22 -3.86 -6.70
C LEU A 25 3.96 -4.43 -7.37
N GLY A 26 3.08 -3.55 -7.87
CA GLY A 26 1.80 -3.91 -8.45
C GLY A 26 0.67 -3.97 -7.41
N SER A 27 -0.51 -4.35 -7.90
CA SER A 27 -1.75 -4.34 -7.11
C SER A 27 -1.71 -5.31 -5.93
N ASP A 28 -2.39 -4.93 -4.84
CA ASP A 28 -2.63 -5.75 -3.65
C ASP A 28 -1.38 -6.28 -2.92
N LYS A 29 -0.18 -5.80 -3.28
CA LYS A 29 1.08 -6.16 -2.59
C LYS A 29 1.29 -5.41 -1.29
N LEU A 30 0.84 -4.15 -1.25
CA LEU A 30 0.83 -3.30 -0.07
C LEU A 30 -0.58 -2.73 0.06
N LEU A 31 -1.23 -2.96 1.20
CA LEU A 31 -2.57 -2.51 1.51
C LEU A 31 -2.50 -1.32 2.46
N ALA A 32 -3.05 -0.16 2.08
CA ALA A 32 -3.00 1.02 2.93
C ALA A 32 -3.86 0.80 4.19
N GLU A 33 -3.29 1.15 5.34
CA GLU A 33 -3.97 1.11 6.64
C GLU A 33 -4.18 2.53 7.20
N CYS A 34 -3.13 3.35 7.17
CA CYS A 34 -3.14 4.69 7.74
C CYS A 34 -2.19 5.60 6.97
N VAL A 35 -2.55 6.88 6.86
CA VAL A 35 -1.66 7.94 6.39
C VAL A 35 -1.61 9.06 7.43
N ARG A 36 -0.41 9.60 7.64
CA ARG A 36 -0.16 10.84 8.38
C ARG A 36 0.66 11.76 7.48
N GLY A 37 0.17 12.97 7.27
CA GLY A 37 0.78 13.95 6.38
C GLY A 37 1.09 15.24 7.09
N GLU A 38 2.26 15.81 6.80
CA GLU A 38 2.65 17.16 7.17
C GLU A 38 3.01 17.93 5.91
N GLU A 39 2.43 19.12 5.75
CA GLU A 39 2.62 19.99 4.60
C GLU A 39 2.77 21.43 5.08
N THR A 40 3.60 22.22 4.41
CA THR A 40 3.81 23.64 4.72
C THR A 40 3.92 24.45 3.44
N ILE A 41 3.32 25.65 3.44
CA ILE A 41 3.41 26.57 2.30
C ILE A 41 4.87 26.96 2.07
N SER A 42 5.34 26.82 0.84
CA SER A 42 6.72 27.14 0.44
C SER A 42 7.81 26.24 1.05
N ASP A 43 7.43 25.07 1.57
CA ASP A 43 8.33 23.99 1.95
C ASP A 43 7.88 22.68 1.25
N GLY A 44 8.57 21.58 1.52
CA GLY A 44 8.17 20.25 1.08
C GLY A 44 6.95 19.70 1.84
N TYR A 45 6.58 18.47 1.48
CA TYR A 45 5.61 17.66 2.19
C TYR A 45 6.23 16.34 2.64
N THR A 46 5.68 15.73 3.68
CA THR A 46 6.03 14.36 4.09
C THR A 46 4.77 13.58 4.43
N PHE A 47 4.62 12.42 3.81
CA PHE A 47 3.57 11.46 4.14
C PHE A 47 4.19 10.18 4.68
N THR A 48 3.75 9.78 5.87
CA THR A 48 4.04 8.45 6.44
C THR A 48 2.83 7.56 6.24
N ILE A 49 3.02 6.46 5.51
CA ILE A 49 1.95 5.52 5.16
C ILE A 49 2.26 4.17 5.81
N SER A 50 1.37 3.72 6.70
CA SER A 50 1.37 2.34 7.19
C SER A 50 0.67 1.46 6.17
N ALA A 51 1.34 0.38 5.75
CA ALA A 51 0.79 -0.59 4.83
C ALA A 51 0.99 -2.02 5.32
N LEU A 52 0.01 -2.88 5.02
CA LEU A 52 0.01 -4.30 5.36
C LEU A 52 0.35 -5.15 4.13
N SER A 53 1.01 -6.28 4.34
CA SER A 53 1.27 -7.27 3.30
C SER A 53 1.28 -8.69 3.86
N HIS A 54 0.83 -9.66 3.06
CA HIS A 54 1.02 -11.08 3.33
C HIS A 54 2.40 -11.59 2.89
N ASP A 55 3.12 -10.81 2.08
CA ASP A 55 4.44 -11.16 1.61
C ASP A 55 5.52 -10.58 2.55
N ALA A 56 6.04 -11.43 3.43
CA ALA A 56 7.13 -11.08 4.34
C ALA A 56 8.50 -10.94 3.65
N LYS A 57 8.61 -11.20 2.33
CA LYS A 57 9.87 -11.21 1.57
C LYS A 57 10.02 -10.02 0.63
N ILE A 58 9.17 -9.00 0.75
CA ILE A 58 9.27 -7.79 -0.08
C ILE A 58 10.66 -7.17 0.08
N SER A 59 11.36 -7.01 -1.04
CA SER A 59 12.65 -6.34 -1.08
C SER A 59 12.46 -4.83 -0.92
N LEU A 60 13.02 -4.23 0.13
CA LEU A 60 12.95 -2.78 0.31
C LEU A 60 13.60 -2.00 -0.84
N ARG A 61 14.60 -2.59 -1.50
CA ARG A 61 15.30 -1.96 -2.63
C ARG A 61 14.37 -1.70 -3.82
N SER A 62 13.30 -2.48 -4.01
CA SER A 62 12.33 -2.24 -5.08
C SER A 62 11.32 -1.12 -4.75
N LEU A 63 11.38 -0.53 -3.55
CA LEU A 63 10.53 0.57 -3.10
C LEU A 63 11.29 1.88 -2.89
N LEU A 64 12.54 1.80 -2.42
CA LEU A 64 13.35 2.99 -2.13
C LEU A 64 13.56 3.84 -3.40
N GLY A 65 13.21 5.13 -3.29
CA GLY A 65 13.32 6.09 -4.39
C GLY A 65 12.31 5.89 -5.52
N GLN A 66 11.39 4.93 -5.39
CA GLN A 66 10.34 4.71 -6.37
C GLN A 66 9.11 5.55 -6.06
N PRO A 67 8.34 5.96 -7.08
CA PRO A 67 7.09 6.69 -6.86
C PRO A 67 6.05 5.81 -6.17
N ALA A 68 5.26 6.44 -5.31
CA ALA A 68 4.05 5.87 -4.73
C ALA A 68 2.91 6.87 -4.89
N LEU A 69 1.71 6.35 -5.18
CA LEU A 69 0.49 7.15 -5.27
C LEU A 69 -0.46 6.66 -4.18
N LEU A 70 -0.93 7.60 -3.36
CA LEU A 70 -1.99 7.38 -2.39
C LEU A 70 -3.24 8.15 -2.84
N GLU A 71 -4.38 7.45 -2.90
CA GLU A 71 -5.66 8.01 -3.30
C GLU A 71 -6.68 7.88 -2.15
N LEU A 72 -7.51 8.90 -1.97
CA LEU A 72 -8.69 8.90 -1.11
C LEU A 72 -9.92 8.74 -2.01
N LEU A 73 -10.66 7.63 -1.85
CA LEU A 73 -11.77 7.23 -2.73
C LEU A 73 -13.15 7.71 -2.24
#